data_AF-A0A940KSL6-F1
#
_entry.id   AF-A0A940KSL6-F1
#
_cell.length_a   1.000
_cell.length_b   1.000
_cell.length_c   1.000
_cell.angle_alpha   90.00
_cell.angle_beta   90.00
_cell.angle_gamma   90.00
#
_symmetry.space_group_name_H-M   'P 1'
#
loop_
_entity.id
_entity.type
_entity.pdbx_description
1 polymer ?
#
loop_
_entity_poly.entity_id
_entity_poly.type
_entity_poly.pdbx_seq_one_letter_code
_entity_poly.pdbx_strand_id
1 'polypeptide(L)' 'LGGEPLGDRFIWWNFVSSRKERIEQAKEDWKQGRIILPPTDNHEFIPLPDDKTRPAGGPKPEPLS' A
#
# COMPACT_ATOMS: atom_id res chain seq x y z
N LEU A 1 16.89 -13.33 3.03
CA LEU A 1 17.67 -12.14 3.44
C LEU A 1 17.21 -11.72 4.82
N GLY A 2 18.10 -11.27 5.71
CA GLY A 2 17.75 -10.86 7.09
C GLY A 2 18.60 -9.69 7.57
N GLY A 3 18.02 -8.84 8.43
CA GLY A 3 18.63 -7.64 9.02
C GLY A 3 17.94 -7.29 10.36
N GLU A 4 18.39 -6.22 11.02
CA GLU A 4 17.83 -5.83 12.33
C GLU A 4 16.33 -5.51 12.27
N PRO A 5 15.57 -5.84 13.33
CA PRO A 5 14.12 -5.62 13.38
C PRO A 5 13.79 -4.12 13.36
N LEU A 6 12.86 -3.74 12.48
CA LEU A 6 12.45 -2.36 12.24
C LEU A 6 11.46 -1.79 13.29
N GLY A 7 11.01 -2.62 14.25
CA GLY A 7 9.96 -2.29 15.22
C GLY A 7 8.55 -2.31 14.62
N ASP A 8 7.56 -1.84 15.39
CA ASP A 8 6.15 -1.91 15.00
C ASP A 8 5.84 -1.12 13.72
N ARG A 9 4.98 -1.71 12.88
CA ARG A 9 4.51 -1.11 11.63
C ARG A 9 3.01 -1.32 11.46
N PHE A 10 2.33 -0.24 11.11
CA PHE A 10 1.01 -0.30 10.54
C PHE A 10 1.14 -0.64 9.05
N ILE A 11 0.39 -1.64 8.61
CA ILE A 11 0.35 -2.10 7.22
C ILE A 11 -1.12 -2.11 6.78
N TRP A 12 -1.41 -1.54 5.63
CA TRP A 12 -2.72 -1.59 5.01
C TRP A 12 -2.56 -1.46 3.50
N TRP A 13 -3.05 -2.45 2.74
CA TRP A 13 -2.81 -2.51 1.29
C TRP A 13 -1.31 -2.33 0.97
N ASN A 14 -0.97 -1.41 0.06
CA ASN A 14 0.41 -1.06 -0.29
C ASN A 14 1.04 0.02 0.62
N PHE A 15 0.37 0.45 1.69
CA PHE A 15 0.87 1.48 2.60
C PHE A 15 1.45 0.86 3.87
N VAL A 16 2.69 1.25 4.19
CA VAL A 16 3.42 0.84 5.39
C VAL A 16 3.96 2.07 6.10
N SER A 17 3.68 2.20 7.40
CA SER A 17 4.20 3.28 8.21
C SER A 17 4.31 2.89 9.68
N SER A 18 5.18 3.54 10.44
CA SER A 18 5.16 3.48 11.91
C SER A 18 4.04 4.32 12.52
N ARG A 19 3.32 5.11 11.71
CA ARG A 19 2.24 6.02 12.15
C ARG A 19 0.94 5.74 11.43
N LYS A 20 -0.14 5.54 12.17
CA LYS A 20 -1.47 5.21 11.60
C LYS A 20 -2.05 6.37 10.81
N GLU A 21 -1.88 7.60 11.29
CA GLU A 21 -2.33 8.82 10.65
C GLU A 21 -1.69 9.03 9.26
N ARG A 22 -0.45 8.54 9.06
CA ARG A 22 0.21 8.58 7.75
C ARG A 22 -0.44 7.63 6.74
N ILE A 23 -0.98 6.51 7.19
CA ILE A 23 -1.75 5.60 6.34
C ILE A 23 -3.06 6.25 5.92
N GLU A 24 -3.77 6.91 6.83
CA GLU A 24 -5.02 7.60 6.50
C GLU A 24 -4.79 8.76 5.52
N GLN A 25 -3.72 9.53 5.70
CA GLN A 25 -3.32 10.56 4.74
C GLN A 25 -3.02 9.96 3.35
N ALA A 26 -2.26 8.86 3.29
CA ALA A 26 -1.93 8.19 2.03
C ALA A 26 -3.16 7.66 1.30
N LYS A 27 -4.18 7.18 2.03
CA LYS A 27 -5.47 6.79 1.44
C LYS A 27 -6.15 7.96 0.75
N GLU A 28 -6.22 9.11 1.41
CA GLU A 28 -6.84 10.31 0.81
C GLU A 28 -6.01 10.82 -0.37
N ASP A 29 -4.67 10.82 -0.26
CA ASP A 29 -3.78 11.21 -1.34
C ASP A 29 -3.94 10.31 -2.57
N TRP A 30 -4.11 9.00 -2.37
CA TRP A 30 -4.37 8.05 -3.45
C TRP A 30 -5.72 8.31 -4.12
N LYS A 31 -6.80 8.45 -3.33
CA LYS A 31 -8.14 8.75 -3.87
C LYS A 31 -8.18 10.07 -4.66
N GLN A 32 -7.38 11.05 -4.26
CA GLN A 32 -7.32 12.37 -4.88
C GLN A 32 -6.26 12.46 -6.01
N GLY A 33 -5.52 11.39 -6.31
CA GLY A 33 -4.47 11.41 -7.33
C GLY A 33 -3.27 12.32 -6.98
N ARG A 34 -3.01 12.56 -5.70
CA ARG A 34 -1.87 13.39 -5.23
C ARG A 34 -0.55 12.64 -5.17
N ILE A 35 -0.58 11.31 -5.29
CA ILE A 35 0.61 10.48 -5.36
C ILE A 35 1.10 10.45 -6.81
N ILE A 36 2.35 10.86 -7.01
CA ILE A 36 3.00 10.82 -8.32
C ILE A 36 3.22 9.36 -8.70
N LEU A 37 2.58 8.93 -9.79
CA LEU A 37 2.75 7.58 -10.35
C LEU A 37 4.01 7.50 -11.22
N PRO A 38 4.58 6.31 -11.41
CA PRO A 38 5.65 6.12 -12.37
C PRO A 38 5.21 6.59 -13.77
N PRO A 39 6.10 7.25 -14.53
CA PRO A 39 5.73 7.85 -15.81
C PRO A 39 5.27 6.84 -16.88
N THR A 40 5.70 5.58 -16.75
CA THR A 40 5.37 4.48 -17.66
C THR A 40 4.31 3.52 -17.12
N ASP A 41 3.75 3.80 -15.94
CA ASP A 41 2.78 2.94 -15.24
C ASP A 41 1.70 3.81 -14.58
N ASN A 42 0.95 4.53 -15.42
CA ASN A 42 -0.08 5.49 -15.01
C ASN A 42 -1.35 5.42 -15.89
N HIS A 43 -1.48 4.38 -16.72
CA HIS A 43 -2.61 4.20 -17.64
C HIS A 43 -3.84 3.57 -16.96
N GLU A 44 -3.64 2.85 -15.86
CA GLU A 44 -4.70 2.18 -15.10
C GLU A 44 -4.69 2.67 -13.64
N PHE A 45 -5.88 2.82 -13.05
CA PHE A 45 -6.03 3.22 -11.66
C PHE A 45 -6.69 2.10 -10.85
N ILE A 46 -6.00 1.62 -9.81
CA ILE A 46 -6.53 0.62 -8.87
C ILE A 46 -7.13 1.37 -7.67
N PRO A 47 -8.48 1.35 -7.49
CA PRO A 47 -9.10 2.02 -6.36
C PRO A 47 -8.76 1.34 -5.04
N LEU A 48 -8.90 2.08 -3.94
CA LEU A 48 -8.80 1.50 -2.61
C LEU A 48 -9.95 0.50 -2.38
N PRO A 49 -9.71 -0.59 -1.63
CA PRO A 49 -10.77 -1.51 -1.25
C PRO A 49 -11.80 -0.85 -0.31
N ASP A 50 -13.07 -1.21 -0.46
CA ASP A 50 -14.18 -0.70 0.35
C ASP A 50 -14.20 -1.24 1.80
N ASP A 51 -13.59 -2.41 2.03
CA ASP A 51 -13.62 -3.06 3.34
C ASP A 51 -12.48 -2.59 4.27
N LYS A 52 -12.84 -2.31 5.54
CA LYS A 52 -11.89 -1.89 6.58
C LYS A 52 -11.12 -3.07 7.19
N THR A 53 -11.56 -4.30 6.95
CA THR A 53 -10.82 -5.50 7.32
C THR A 53 -9.76 -5.74 6.24
N ARG A 54 -8.49 -5.63 6.63
CA ARG A 54 -7.35 -5.79 5.73
C ARG A 54 -7.51 -7.06 4.88
N PRO A 55 -7.29 -7.04 3.54
CA PRO A 55 -6.94 -8.27 2.86
C PRO A 55 -5.49 -8.59 3.26
N ALA A 56 -5.28 -9.11 4.47
CA ALA A 56 -4.03 -9.79 4.82
C ALA A 56 -3.97 -11.15 4.12
N GLY A 57 -4.23 -11.14 2.81
CA GLY A 57 -4.56 -12.30 2.00
C GLY A 57 -4.86 -11.90 0.56
N GLY A 58 -4.09 -10.98 -0.01
CA GLY A 58 -3.93 -10.99 -1.46
C GLY A 58 -3.26 -12.30 -1.87
N PRO A 59 -3.52 -12.84 -3.08
CA PRO A 59 -2.84 -14.03 -3.55
C PRO A 59 -1.33 -13.82 -3.42
N LYS A 60 -0.63 -14.86 -2.94
CA LYS A 60 0.84 -14.89 -2.87
C LYS A 60 1.34 -14.46 -4.26
N PRO A 61 2.20 -13.43 -4.40
CA PRO A 61 2.65 -13.00 -5.72
C PRO A 61 3.27 -14.22 -6.40
N GLU A 62 2.68 -14.64 -7.54
CA GLU A 62 3.27 -15.70 -8.33
C GLU A 62 4.66 -15.22 -8.79
N PRO A 63 5.71 -16.04 -8.65
CA PRO A 63 7.00 -15.66 -9.18
C PRO A 63 6.84 -15.49 -10.69
N LEU A 64 7.17 -14.31 -11.20
CA LEU A 64 7.31 -14.06 -12.63
C LEU A 64 8.27 -15.12 -13.20
N SER A 65 7.72 -16.05 -13.98
CA SER A 65 8.47 -17.02 -14.78
C SER A 65 9.05 -16.35 -16.02
#